data_AF-A0A2P4X911-F1
#
_entry.id   AF-A0A2P4X911-F1
#
_cell.length_a   1.000
_cell.length_b   1.000
_cell.length_c   1.000
_cell.angle_alpha   90.00
_cell.angle_beta   90.00
_cell.angle_gamma   90.00
#
_symmetry.space_group_name_H-M   'P 1'
#
loop_
_entity.id
_entity.type
_entity.pdbx_description
1 polymer ?
#
loop_
_entity_poly.entity_id
_entity_poly.type
_entity_poly.pdbx_seq_one_letter_code
_entity_poly.pdbx_strand_id
1 'polypeptide(L)'
;MSSFRLRISNARQIVQVCANGEPFKAGAAQKELAVLENASLVVDQSGKIASVGPAADVEKWLNTQPQPVSFDKDVDARDMVVLPGFVDAHTHPVWSGNRVNEFAMKLAGATYMEVH
;
A
#
# COMPACT_ATOMS: atom_id res chain seq x y z
N MET A 1 4.91 -1.29 -28.80
CA MET A 1 5.51 -1.50 -27.47
C MET A 1 4.39 -1.62 -26.45
N SER A 2 4.38 -2.69 -25.66
CA SER A 2 3.52 -2.75 -24.47
C SER A 2 4.19 -1.88 -23.41
N SER A 3 3.56 -0.77 -23.05
CA SER A 3 4.09 0.15 -22.04
C SER A 3 3.36 -0.05 -20.72
N PHE A 4 4.11 -0.20 -19.64
CA PHE A 4 3.62 -0.28 -18.27
C PHE A 4 4.16 0.91 -17.47
N ARG A 5 3.42 1.30 -16.43
CA ARG A 5 3.78 2.46 -15.61
C ARG A 5 4.93 2.16 -14.67
N LEU A 6 4.91 0.99 -14.03
CA LEU A 6 5.88 0.62 -13.00
C LEU A 6 6.17 -0.87 -13.02
N ARG A 7 7.45 -1.22 -12.90
CA ARG A 7 7.89 -2.53 -12.43
C ARG A 7 8.59 -2.38 -11.09
N ILE A 8 8.21 -3.22 -10.13
CA ILE A 8 9.01 -3.48 -8.94
C ILE A 8 9.50 -4.93 -9.06
N SER A 9 10.82 -5.11 -9.14
CA SER A 9 11.44 -6.41 -9.37
C SER A 9 12.15 -6.92 -8.13
N ASN A 10 12.20 -8.24 -7.96
CA ASN A 10 13.06 -8.94 -7.00
C ASN A 10 12.86 -8.54 -5.53
N ALA A 11 11.67 -8.09 -5.15
CA ALA A 11 11.37 -7.82 -3.76
C ALA A 11 11.59 -9.09 -2.94
N ARG A 12 12.28 -8.97 -1.79
CA ARG A 12 12.44 -10.11 -0.87
C ARG A 12 11.07 -10.64 -0.49
N GLN A 13 10.16 -9.74 -0.15
CA GLN A 13 8.76 -10.06 0.13
C GLN A 13 7.81 -9.06 -0.54
N ILE A 14 6.68 -9.55 -1.04
CA ILE A 14 5.49 -8.75 -1.34
C ILE A 14 4.36 -9.24 -0.45
N VAL A 15 3.78 -8.34 0.36
CA VAL A 15 2.65 -8.66 1.23
C VAL A 15 1.35 -8.31 0.54
N GLN A 16 0.44 -9.27 0.42
CA GLN A 16 -0.87 -9.08 -0.23
C GLN A 16 -2.02 -8.89 0.76
N VAL A 17 -1.80 -9.23 2.04
CA VAL A 17 -2.82 -9.35 3.10
C VAL A 17 -3.80 -10.50 2.83
N CYS A 18 -4.49 -10.48 1.69
CA CYS A 18 -5.40 -11.52 1.20
C CYS A 18 -4.85 -12.20 -0.06
N ALA A 19 -5.13 -13.47 -0.30
CA ALA A 19 -4.63 -14.20 -1.48
C ALA A 19 -5.65 -15.06 -2.24
N ASN A 20 -6.75 -15.45 -1.62
CA ASN A 20 -7.70 -16.41 -2.20
C ASN A 20 -9.03 -15.77 -2.61
N GLY A 21 -8.99 -14.48 -2.95
CA GLY A 21 -10.16 -13.71 -3.35
C GLY A 21 -11.04 -13.24 -2.19
N GLU A 22 -10.61 -13.44 -0.93
CA GLU A 22 -11.33 -12.89 0.21
C GLU A 22 -11.27 -11.35 0.23
N PRO A 23 -12.40 -10.67 0.52
CA PRO A 23 -12.45 -9.21 0.49
C PRO A 23 -11.78 -8.57 1.71
N PHE A 24 -11.70 -9.28 2.83
CA PHE A 24 -11.07 -8.83 4.08
C PHE A 24 -10.76 -10.01 5.00
N LYS A 25 -9.95 -9.75 6.03
CA LYS A 25 -9.65 -10.70 7.12
C LYS A 25 -10.27 -10.23 8.43
N ALA A 26 -10.91 -11.15 9.16
CA ALA A 26 -11.59 -10.88 10.43
C ALA A 26 -11.34 -12.00 11.45
N GLY A 27 -11.46 -11.68 12.75
CA GLY A 27 -11.28 -12.65 13.83
C GLY A 27 -9.90 -13.32 13.78
N ALA A 28 -9.86 -14.65 13.90
CA ALA A 28 -8.61 -15.41 13.90
C ALA A 28 -7.80 -15.25 12.60
N ALA A 29 -8.46 -14.99 11.46
CA ALA A 29 -7.78 -14.84 10.16
C ALA A 29 -6.88 -13.61 10.09
N GLN A 30 -7.05 -12.61 10.97
CA GLN A 30 -6.16 -11.45 11.03
C GLN A 30 -4.72 -11.80 11.44
N LYS A 31 -4.50 -12.99 12.01
CA LYS A 31 -3.16 -13.49 12.37
C LYS A 31 -2.40 -14.07 11.18
N GLU A 32 -3.06 -14.22 10.04
CA GLU A 32 -2.48 -14.84 8.85
C GLU A 32 -2.23 -13.76 7.80
N LEU A 33 -1.05 -13.77 7.19
CA LEU A 33 -0.70 -12.88 6.08
C LEU A 33 -0.37 -13.71 4.84
N ALA A 34 -0.87 -13.25 3.69
CA ALA A 34 -0.39 -13.72 2.40
C ALA A 34 0.90 -12.96 2.05
N VAL A 35 2.01 -13.70 1.94
CA VAL A 35 3.33 -13.18 1.64
C VAL A 35 3.93 -13.98 0.48
N LEU A 36 4.39 -13.28 -0.54
CA LEU A 36 5.16 -13.85 -1.64
C LEU A 36 6.65 -13.60 -1.40
N GLU A 37 7.45 -14.64 -1.39
CA GLU A 37 8.91 -14.56 -1.31
C GLU A 37 9.52 -14.42 -2.71
N ASN A 38 10.60 -13.63 -2.83
CA ASN A 38 11.31 -13.38 -4.09
C ASN A 38 10.35 -13.06 -5.24
N ALA A 39 9.65 -11.94 -5.11
CA ALA A 39 8.48 -11.62 -5.91
C ALA A 39 8.64 -10.29 -6.66
N SER A 40 7.90 -10.16 -7.74
CA SER A 40 7.86 -8.94 -8.57
C SER A 40 6.41 -8.51 -8.75
N LEU A 41 6.21 -7.24 -9.10
CA LEU A 41 4.91 -6.73 -9.53
C LEU A 41 5.05 -5.73 -10.68
N VAL A 42 4.00 -5.66 -11.50
CA VAL A 42 3.89 -4.75 -12.63
C VAL A 42 2.58 -3.98 -12.51
N VAL A 43 2.64 -2.67 -12.72
CA VAL A 43 1.50 -1.76 -12.71
C VAL A 43 1.27 -1.24 -14.13
N ASP A 44 0.03 -1.34 -14.61
CA ASP A 44 -0.37 -0.80 -15.90
C ASP A 44 -0.47 0.73 -15.91
N GLN A 45 -0.69 1.29 -17.10
CA GLN A 45 -0.84 2.73 -17.30
C GLN A 45 -2.08 3.33 -16.61
N SER A 46 -3.07 2.51 -16.25
CA SER A 46 -4.23 2.95 -15.45
C SER A 46 -3.95 2.99 -13.95
N GLY A 47 -2.78 2.53 -13.51
CA GLY A 47 -2.41 2.45 -12.10
C GLY A 47 -2.89 1.18 -11.39
N LYS A 48 -3.31 0.15 -12.14
CA LYS A 48 -3.72 -1.15 -11.57
C LYS A 48 -2.59 -2.15 -11.63
N ILE A 49 -2.58 -3.10 -10.69
CA ILE A 49 -1.65 -4.23 -10.73
C ILE A 49 -2.01 -5.10 -11.93
N ALA A 50 -1.11 -5.17 -12.92
CA ALA A 50 -1.25 -5.98 -14.12
C ALA A 50 -0.78 -7.43 -13.89
N SER A 51 0.25 -7.60 -13.07
CA SER A 51 0.80 -8.89 -12.68
C SER A 51 1.51 -8.77 -11.32
N VAL A 52 1.38 -9.79 -10.49
CA VAL A 52 2.09 -9.93 -9.21
C VAL A 52 2.28 -11.41 -8.92
N GLY A 53 3.47 -11.80 -8.46
CA GLY A 53 3.80 -13.19 -8.24
C GLY A 53 5.29 -13.41 -7.98
N PRO A 54 5.74 -14.67 -7.88
CA PRO A 54 7.16 -15.01 -7.90
C PRO A 54 7.87 -14.31 -9.06
N ALA A 55 9.08 -13.83 -8.84
CA ALA A 55 9.79 -13.01 -9.83
C ALA A 55 9.92 -13.71 -11.20
N ALA A 56 10.16 -15.02 -11.18
CA ALA A 56 10.24 -15.84 -12.38
C ALA A 56 8.92 -15.92 -13.17
N ASP A 57 7.78 -15.99 -12.47
CA ASP A 57 6.46 -16.07 -13.10
C ASP A 57 6.07 -14.73 -13.73
N VAL A 58 6.39 -13.63 -13.05
CA VAL A 58 6.19 -12.29 -13.60
C VAL A 58 7.06 -12.08 -14.83
N GLU A 59 8.32 -12.50 -14.80
CA GLU A 59 9.21 -12.41 -15.97
C GLU A 59 8.70 -13.27 -17.13
N LYS A 60 8.21 -14.48 -16.85
CA LYS A 60 7.57 -15.32 -17.87
C LYS A 60 6.34 -14.65 -18.48
N TRP A 61 5.50 -14.03 -17.66
CA TRP A 61 4.34 -13.27 -18.11
C TRP A 61 4.73 -12.04 -18.95
N LEU A 62 5.80 -11.34 -18.61
CA LEU A 62 6.35 -10.24 -19.40
C LEU A 62 6.82 -10.70 -20.79
N ASN A 63 7.40 -11.90 -20.88
CA ASN A 63 7.82 -12.49 -22.15
C ASN A 63 6.64 -12.96 -23.03
N THR A 64 5.43 -13.11 -22.47
CA THR A 64 4.21 -13.40 -23.24
C THR A 64 3.56 -12.16 -23.86
N GLN A 65 4.06 -10.96 -23.57
CA GLN A 65 3.47 -9.74 -24.11
C GLN A 65 3.67 -9.66 -25.65
N PRO A 66 2.66 -9.23 -26.41
CA PRO A 66 2.68 -9.29 -27.88
C PRO A 66 3.64 -8.29 -28.52
N GLN A 67 4.21 -7.37 -27.74
CA GLN A 67 5.07 -6.29 -28.19
C GLN A 67 6.22 -6.14 -27.19
N PRO A 68 7.36 -5.57 -27.61
CA PRO A 68 8.45 -5.26 -26.69
C PRO A 68 7.93 -4.45 -25.50
N VAL A 69 8.28 -4.91 -24.30
CA VAL A 69 7.85 -4.31 -23.05
C VAL A 69 8.74 -3.13 -22.69
N SER A 70 8.14 -2.06 -22.20
CA SER A 70 8.82 -0.90 -21.62
C SER A 70 8.13 -0.48 -20.33
N PHE A 71 8.90 0.11 -19.41
CA PHE A 71 8.41 0.61 -18.13
C PHE A 71 8.75 2.09 -17.99
N ASP A 72 7.80 2.94 -17.58
CA ASP A 72 8.10 4.35 -17.28
C ASP A 72 9.00 4.47 -16.04
N LYS A 73 8.81 3.55 -15.09
CA LYS A 73 9.64 3.41 -13.90
C LYS A 73 9.96 1.94 -13.63
N ASP A 74 11.21 1.66 -13.36
CA ASP A 74 11.70 0.32 -13.04
C ASP A 74 12.50 0.40 -11.74
N VAL A 75 12.08 -0.37 -10.74
CA VAL A 75 12.67 -0.37 -9.41
C VAL A 75 13.10 -1.79 -9.07
N ASP A 76 14.38 -1.96 -8.77
CA ASP A 76 14.92 -3.18 -8.19
C ASP A 76 14.80 -3.10 -6.66
N ALA A 77 13.98 -3.97 -6.09
CA ALA A 77 13.63 -4.01 -4.67
C ALA A 77 14.29 -5.19 -3.94
N ARG A 78 15.43 -5.69 -4.43
CA ARG A 78 16.23 -6.70 -3.72
C ARG A 78 16.41 -6.34 -2.25
N ASP A 79 16.23 -7.35 -1.40
CA ASP A 79 16.30 -7.25 0.07
C ASP A 79 15.26 -6.35 0.74
N MET A 80 14.33 -5.78 -0.02
CA MET A 80 13.25 -4.93 0.48
C MET A 80 11.92 -5.67 0.56
N VAL A 81 11.00 -5.12 1.35
CA VAL A 81 9.61 -5.58 1.46
C VAL A 81 8.68 -4.58 0.80
N VAL A 82 7.81 -5.04 -0.08
CA VAL A 82 6.70 -4.24 -0.63
C VAL A 82 5.46 -4.52 0.20
N LEU A 83 4.91 -3.44 0.76
CA LEU A 83 3.65 -3.45 1.50
C LEU A 83 2.57 -2.71 0.71
N PRO A 84 1.28 -3.06 0.87
CA PRO A 84 0.20 -2.18 0.47
C PRO A 84 0.32 -0.84 1.21
N GLY A 85 -0.12 0.24 0.56
CA GLY A 85 -0.18 1.54 1.22
C GLY A 85 -1.06 1.47 2.48
N PHE A 86 -0.63 2.10 3.57
CA PHE A 86 -1.43 2.16 4.78
C PHE A 86 -2.70 2.99 4.56
N VAL A 87 -3.79 2.53 5.16
CA VAL A 87 -5.09 3.20 5.11
C VAL A 87 -5.42 3.69 6.52
N ASP A 88 -5.57 5.00 6.67
CA ASP A 88 -6.13 5.61 7.87
C ASP A 88 -7.65 5.73 7.71
N ALA A 89 -8.37 4.83 8.37
CA ALA A 89 -9.83 4.74 8.27
C ALA A 89 -10.55 5.80 9.13
N HIS A 90 -9.86 6.48 10.04
CA HIS A 90 -10.50 7.40 10.97
C HIS A 90 -9.60 8.59 11.29
N THR A 91 -9.87 9.69 10.60
CA THR A 91 -9.22 10.98 10.86
C THR A 91 -10.20 12.14 10.72
N HIS A 92 -9.86 13.28 11.33
CA HIS A 92 -10.60 14.54 11.21
C HIS A 92 -9.70 15.62 10.58
N PRO A 93 -9.22 15.44 9.33
CA PRO A 93 -8.18 16.29 8.75
C PRO A 93 -8.70 17.68 8.37
N VAL A 94 -10.00 17.79 8.08
CA VAL A 94 -10.65 19.07 7.76
C VAL A 94 -11.13 19.69 9.06
N TRP A 95 -10.43 20.72 9.51
CA TRP A 95 -10.78 21.54 10.67
C TRP A 95 -10.21 22.95 10.52
N SER A 96 -10.62 23.88 11.39
CA SER A 96 -10.11 25.26 11.40
C SER A 96 -9.70 25.68 12.81
N GLY A 97 -8.62 26.47 12.89
CA GLY A 97 -8.07 26.96 14.15
C GLY A 97 -7.33 25.88 14.95
N ASN A 98 -7.19 26.11 16.26
CA ASN A 98 -6.71 25.10 17.19
C ASN A 98 -7.33 25.22 18.59
N ARG A 99 -7.19 24.16 19.39
CA ARG A 99 -7.70 24.09 20.76
C ARG A 99 -6.61 24.25 21.83
N VAL A 100 -5.46 24.82 21.47
CA VAL A 100 -4.32 24.94 22.41
C VAL A 100 -4.67 25.87 23.57
N ASN A 101 -5.34 26.99 23.30
CA ASN A 101 -5.75 27.94 24.36
C ASN A 101 -6.80 27.32 25.30
N GLU A 102 -7.81 26.66 24.73
CA GLU A 102 -8.78 25.90 25.51
C GLU A 102 -8.08 24.86 26.40
N PHE A 103 -7.10 24.13 25.86
CA PHE A 103 -6.36 23.13 26.61
C PHE A 103 -5.61 23.76 27.80
N ALA A 104 -4.97 24.92 27.61
CA ALA A 104 -4.29 25.65 28.68
C ALA A 104 -5.27 26.14 29.78
N MET A 105 -6.45 26.64 29.39
CA MET A 105 -7.48 27.09 30.34
C MET A 105 -7.98 25.94 31.22
N LYS A 106 -8.23 24.77 30.63
CA LYS A 106 -8.64 23.57 31.39
C LYS A 106 -7.59 23.16 32.42
N LEU A 107 -6.30 23.21 32.06
CA LEU A 107 -5.21 22.91 33.00
C LEU A 107 -5.13 23.90 34.17
N ALA A 108 -5.52 25.16 33.95
CA ALA A 108 -5.60 26.17 34.99
C ALA A 108 -6.87 26.07 35.85
N GLY A 109 -7.74 25.08 35.62
CA GLY A 109 -8.96 24.83 36.39
C GLY A 109 -10.23 25.48 35.84
N ALA A 110 -10.20 25.99 34.60
CA ALA A 110 -11.40 26.55 33.97
C ALA A 110 -12.50 25.50 33.80
N THR A 111 -13.72 25.88 34.13
CA THR A 111 -14.94 25.10 33.92
C THR A 111 -15.29 25.01 32.43
N TYR A 112 -16.17 24.08 32.09
CA TYR A 112 -16.61 23.90 30.70
C TYR A 112 -17.19 25.18 30.07
N MET A 113 -17.96 25.94 30.85
CA MET A 113 -18.59 27.20 30.41
C MET A 113 -17.60 28.36 30.26
N GLU A 114 -16.42 28.28 30.88
CA GLU A 114 -15.37 29.29 30.69
C GLU A 114 -14.56 29.04 29.41
N VAL A 115 -14.68 27.84 28.83
CA VAL A 115 -13.94 27.39 27.65
C VAL A 115 -14.77 27.46 26.36
N HIS A 116 -16.10 27.30 26.48
CA HIS A 116 -17.08 27.23 25.39
C HIS A 116 -18.25 28.17 25.65
#